data_AF-A0AAU4RP31-F1
#
_entry.id   AF-A0AAU4RP31-F1
#
_cell.length_a   1.000
_cell.length_b   1.000
_cell.length_c   1.000
_cell.angle_alpha   90.00
_cell.angle_beta   90.00
_cell.angle_gamma   90.00
#
_symmetry.space_group_name_H-M   'P 1'
#
loop_
_entity.id
_entity.type
_entity.pdbx_description
1 polymer ?
#
loop_
_entity_poly.entity_id
_entity_poly.type
_entity_poly.pdbx_seq_one_letter_code
_entity_poly.pdbx_strand_id
1 'polypeptide(L)'
;MTPITGMDLTGFTEREPGIWTDEWGVLLSVHYFSQVPDLPAPLDEPERLRSALAHSVAAAGGGLIEAVPGLVDGVPAVRQLVKMPRPDGHGQVFLGSWTIPRSGCSTVVTVQAAEGATTGMREAMIMGQVGPADYFRPHPYAAGLQGGLPYHVGDHEEWDARFPEHPLTLVRAALRRVTPTVTLDERFRTLPPFGSPAGPATGPAAGPVAGPVSGGPAEGPAAGPPVPPVAGPPDMPLTPGPGWFRRRGRR
;
A
#
# COMPACT_ATOMS: atom_id res chain seq x y z
N MET A 1 14.66 -16.39 -4.82
CA MET A 1 13.58 -17.15 -4.14
C MET A 1 12.28 -16.47 -4.50
N THR A 2 11.25 -17.23 -4.87
CA THR A 2 9.91 -16.69 -5.15
C THR A 2 9.05 -16.90 -3.91
N PRO A 3 8.70 -15.85 -3.15
CA PRO A 3 8.04 -16.00 -1.84
C PRO A 3 6.56 -16.41 -1.93
N ILE A 4 5.89 -16.11 -3.05
CA ILE A 4 4.49 -16.49 -3.33
C ILE A 4 4.50 -17.54 -4.45
N THR A 5 3.92 -18.70 -4.20
CA THR A 5 3.86 -19.83 -5.15
C THR A 5 2.49 -19.98 -5.79
N GLY A 6 1.46 -19.35 -5.22
CA GLY A 6 0.10 -19.37 -5.73
C GLY A 6 -0.69 -18.14 -5.31
N MET A 7 -1.56 -17.66 -6.20
CA MET A 7 -2.50 -16.55 -5.97
C MET A 7 -3.61 -16.63 -7.03
N ASP A 8 -4.87 -16.50 -6.64
CA ASP A 8 -5.98 -16.47 -7.58
C ASP A 8 -6.06 -15.10 -8.28
N LEU A 9 -5.72 -15.12 -9.56
CA LEU A 9 -5.70 -13.97 -10.45
C LEU A 9 -6.94 -13.91 -11.34
N THR A 10 -8.01 -14.64 -11.03
CA THR A 10 -9.27 -14.58 -11.79
C THR A 10 -9.74 -13.13 -11.93
N GLY A 11 -10.08 -12.70 -13.14
CA GLY A 11 -10.48 -11.31 -13.43
C GLY A 11 -9.33 -10.29 -13.53
N PHE A 12 -8.09 -10.70 -13.24
CA PHE A 12 -6.89 -9.90 -13.50
C PHE A 12 -6.20 -10.38 -14.79
N THR A 13 -5.68 -9.44 -15.57
CA THR A 13 -4.86 -9.70 -16.75
C THR A 13 -3.45 -9.19 -16.51
N GLU A 14 -2.45 -10.04 -16.72
CA GLU A 14 -1.05 -9.64 -16.58
C GLU A 14 -0.68 -8.60 -17.64
N ARG A 15 -0.04 -7.51 -17.21
CA ARG A 15 0.45 -6.44 -18.09
C ARG A 15 1.96 -6.49 -18.22
N GLU A 16 2.62 -6.71 -17.09
CA GLU A 16 4.05 -6.87 -16.97
C GLU A 16 4.31 -7.99 -15.94
N PRO A 17 5.50 -8.62 -15.93
CA PRO A 17 5.82 -9.65 -14.96
C PRO A 17 5.58 -9.17 -13.53
N GLY A 18 4.63 -9.79 -12.83
CA GLY A 18 4.31 -9.42 -11.45
C GLY A 18 3.37 -8.22 -11.30
N ILE A 19 2.78 -7.72 -12.40
CA ILE A 19 1.81 -6.61 -12.43
C ILE A 19 0.60 -7.03 -13.25
N TRP A 20 -0.57 -6.99 -12.63
CA TRP A 20 -1.85 -7.32 -13.24
C TRP A 20 -2.84 -6.17 -13.11
N THR A 21 -3.77 -6.08 -14.05
CA THR A 21 -4.88 -5.12 -14.00
C THR A 21 -6.22 -5.82 -14.24
N ASP A 22 -7.28 -5.38 -13.57
CA ASP A 22 -8.64 -5.82 -13.88
C ASP A 22 -9.37 -4.89 -14.85
N GLU A 23 -10.65 -5.17 -15.12
CA GLU A 23 -11.52 -4.38 -16.00
C GLU A 23 -11.83 -2.96 -15.46
N TRP A 24 -11.70 -2.76 -14.15
CA TRP A 24 -11.93 -1.48 -13.47
C TRP A 24 -10.65 -0.63 -13.39
N GLY A 25 -9.53 -1.14 -13.91
CA GLY A 25 -8.23 -0.48 -13.85
C GLY A 25 -7.55 -0.60 -12.48
N VAL A 26 -8.00 -1.51 -11.61
CA VAL A 26 -7.30 -1.85 -10.38
C VAL A 26 -6.00 -2.53 -10.75
N LEU A 27 -4.88 -2.03 -10.23
CA LEU A 27 -3.57 -2.63 -10.43
C LEU A 27 -3.19 -3.46 -9.20
N LEU A 28 -2.91 -4.73 -9.42
CA LEU A 28 -2.36 -5.67 -8.45
C LEU A 28 -0.89 -5.89 -8.77
N SER A 29 -0.01 -5.84 -7.78
CA SER A 29 1.40 -6.20 -7.95
C SER A 29 1.92 -6.98 -6.75
N VAL A 30 2.99 -7.75 -7.00
CA VAL A 30 3.71 -8.48 -5.97
C VAL A 30 5.18 -8.09 -6.02
N HIS A 31 5.72 -7.66 -4.88
CA HIS A 31 7.11 -7.27 -4.76
C HIS A 31 7.81 -8.10 -3.69
N TYR A 32 9.01 -8.58 -4.02
CA TYR A 32 9.92 -9.18 -3.05
C TYR A 32 11.10 -8.25 -2.79
N PHE A 33 11.38 -7.99 -1.51
CA PHE A 33 12.49 -7.17 -1.06
C PHE A 33 13.47 -8.05 -0.29
N SER A 34 14.69 -8.22 -0.81
CA SER A 34 15.76 -9.01 -0.17
C SER A 34 16.57 -8.19 0.84
N GLN A 35 15.88 -7.40 1.66
CA GLN A 35 16.45 -6.54 2.68
C GLN A 35 15.56 -6.53 3.92
N VAL A 36 16.10 -6.10 5.06
CA VAL A 36 15.32 -5.93 6.29
C VAL A 36 14.07 -5.09 5.96
N PRO A 37 12.86 -5.57 6.32
CA PRO A 37 11.64 -4.83 6.07
C PRO A 37 11.69 -3.43 6.67
N ASP A 38 11.32 -2.42 5.89
CA ASP A 38 11.24 -1.03 6.34
C ASP A 38 9.91 -0.78 7.07
N LEU A 39 9.68 -1.56 8.13
CA LEU A 39 8.58 -1.36 9.06
C LEU A 39 9.11 -0.66 10.31
N PRO A 40 8.43 0.41 10.79
CA PRO A 40 8.96 1.24 11.87
C PRO A 40 8.87 0.58 13.26
N ALA A 41 8.16 -0.54 13.37
CA ALA A 41 8.10 -1.37 14.57
C ALA A 41 7.74 -2.83 14.21
N PRO A 42 8.06 -3.79 15.08
CA PRO A 42 7.58 -5.18 14.99
C PRO A 42 6.05 -5.29 14.96
N LEU A 43 5.53 -6.42 14.44
CA LEU A 43 4.09 -6.64 14.30
C LEU A 43 3.37 -6.92 15.64
N ASP A 44 4.10 -7.31 16.68
CA ASP A 44 3.62 -7.50 18.06
C ASP A 44 3.61 -6.21 18.89
N GLU A 45 4.03 -5.08 18.30
CA GLU A 45 3.89 -3.73 18.87
C GLU A 45 2.91 -2.88 18.02
N PRO A 46 1.63 -3.27 17.91
CA PRO A 46 0.71 -2.71 16.91
C PRO A 46 0.43 -1.22 17.09
N GLU A 47 0.37 -0.69 18.31
CA GLU A 47 0.15 0.73 18.57
C GLU A 47 1.32 1.58 18.07
N ARG A 48 2.55 1.15 18.36
CA ARG A 48 3.77 1.82 17.91
C ARG A 48 3.90 1.75 16.39
N LEU A 49 3.65 0.57 15.82
CA LEU A 49 3.64 0.36 14.36
C LEU A 49 2.66 1.32 13.67
N ARG A 50 1.40 1.33 14.11
CA ARG A 50 0.34 2.19 13.53
C ARG A 50 0.67 3.67 13.65
N SER A 51 1.12 4.12 14.82
CA SER A 51 1.48 5.51 15.04
C SER A 51 2.62 5.94 14.13
N ALA A 52 3.71 5.16 14.07
CA ALA A 52 4.85 5.49 13.24
C ALA A 52 4.51 5.45 11.74
N LEU A 53 3.73 4.47 11.28
CA LEU A 53 3.24 4.41 9.91
C LEU A 53 2.38 5.64 9.56
N ALA A 54 1.53 6.10 10.48
CA ALA A 54 0.72 7.30 10.25
C ALA A 54 1.59 8.54 10.01
N HIS A 55 2.65 8.70 10.81
CA HIS A 55 3.61 9.79 10.64
C HIS A 55 4.40 9.65 9.33
N SER A 56 4.88 8.45 8.98
CA SER A 56 5.61 8.23 7.73
C SER A 56 4.76 8.52 6.49
N VAL A 57 3.49 8.10 6.48
CA VAL A 57 2.57 8.37 5.37
C VAL A 57 2.24 9.86 5.27
N ALA A 58 2.03 10.54 6.41
CA ALA A 58 1.80 11.99 6.43
C ALA A 58 3.01 12.78 5.94
N ALA A 59 4.22 12.37 6.33
CA ALA A 59 5.47 12.97 5.85
C ALA A 59 5.65 12.84 4.34
N ALA A 60 5.11 11.77 3.73
CA ALA A 60 5.05 11.57 2.29
C ALA A 60 3.89 12.32 1.59
N GLY A 61 3.12 13.13 2.31
CA GLY A 61 1.97 13.87 1.77
C GLY A 61 0.68 13.06 1.69
N GLY A 62 0.65 11.82 2.17
CA GLY A 62 -0.51 10.94 2.17
C GLY A 62 -1.33 10.98 3.45
N GLY A 63 -2.35 10.14 3.53
CA GLY A 63 -3.12 9.86 4.74
C GLY A 63 -3.23 8.35 4.95
N LEU A 64 -2.85 7.88 6.14
CA LEU A 64 -3.07 6.50 6.54
C LEU A 64 -4.56 6.33 6.87
N ILE A 65 -5.22 5.35 6.23
CA ILE A 65 -6.62 5.00 6.50
C ILE A 65 -6.66 3.87 7.53
N GLU A 66 -5.81 2.87 7.35
CA GLU A 66 -5.82 1.65 8.16
C GLU A 66 -4.41 1.06 8.23
N ALA A 67 -4.05 0.52 9.39
CA ALA A 67 -2.90 -0.36 9.56
C ALA A 67 -3.28 -1.48 10.55
N VAL A 68 -3.52 -2.70 10.05
CA VAL A 68 -4.07 -3.82 10.83
C VAL A 68 -3.16 -5.04 10.71
N PRO A 69 -2.60 -5.54 11.82
CA PRO A 69 -1.92 -6.83 11.83
C PRO A 69 -2.90 -7.97 11.50
N GLY A 70 -2.42 -9.00 10.83
CA GLY A 70 -3.18 -10.18 10.50
C GLY A 70 -2.29 -11.30 9.99
N LEU A 71 -2.88 -12.22 9.23
CA LEU A 71 -2.20 -13.37 8.69
C LEU A 71 -2.41 -13.45 7.17
N VAL A 72 -1.37 -13.84 6.46
CA VAL A 72 -1.44 -14.25 5.05
C VAL A 72 -0.82 -15.64 4.97
N ASP A 73 -1.60 -16.63 4.51
CA ASP A 73 -1.22 -18.05 4.54
C ASP A 73 -0.65 -18.51 5.90
N GLY A 74 -1.27 -18.04 6.99
CA GLY A 74 -0.85 -18.36 8.37
C GLY A 74 0.42 -17.64 8.85
N VAL A 75 1.05 -16.79 8.04
CA VAL A 75 2.24 -16.02 8.43
C VAL A 75 1.84 -14.61 8.88
N PRO A 76 2.40 -14.10 10.02
CA PRO A 76 2.18 -12.73 10.46
C PRO A 76 2.48 -11.70 9.38
N ALA A 77 1.53 -10.78 9.20
CA ALA A 77 1.56 -9.74 8.19
C ALA A 77 0.87 -8.47 8.71
N VAL A 78 1.07 -7.35 8.02
CA VAL A 78 0.33 -6.10 8.26
C VAL A 78 -0.38 -5.66 6.99
N ARG A 79 -1.69 -5.40 7.12
CA ARG A 79 -2.48 -4.74 6.08
C ARG A 79 -2.36 -3.23 6.27
N GLN A 80 -2.10 -2.50 5.20
CA GLN A 80 -2.18 -1.05 5.19
C GLN A 80 -3.17 -0.59 4.12
N LEU A 81 -3.94 0.45 4.42
CA LEU A 81 -4.68 1.23 3.44
C LEU A 81 -4.23 2.67 3.56
N VAL A 82 -3.82 3.27 2.44
CA VAL A 82 -3.38 4.66 2.37
C VAL A 82 -4.07 5.37 1.23
N LYS A 83 -4.28 6.67 1.38
CA LYS A 83 -4.63 7.58 0.29
C LYS A 83 -3.48 8.53 0.05
N MET A 84 -3.18 8.76 -1.21
CA MET A 84 -2.14 9.67 -1.68
C MET A 84 -2.76 10.68 -2.64
N PRO A 85 -2.25 11.93 -2.69
CA PRO A 85 -2.60 12.82 -3.79
C PRO A 85 -2.14 12.18 -5.10
N ARG A 86 -2.89 12.39 -6.19
CA ARG A 86 -2.40 12.02 -7.52
C ARG A 86 -1.11 12.80 -7.82
N PRO A 87 -0.04 12.15 -8.32
CA PRO A 87 1.20 12.84 -8.69
C PRO A 87 0.94 13.95 -9.72
N ASP A 88 0.08 13.65 -10.70
CA ASP A 88 -0.30 14.58 -11.76
C ASP A 88 -1.81 14.85 -11.69
N GLY A 89 -2.17 16.07 -11.29
CA GLY A 89 -3.54 16.58 -11.34
C GLY A 89 -4.32 16.51 -10.02
N HIS A 90 -5.64 16.50 -10.14
CA HIS A 90 -6.56 16.48 -9.00
C HIS A 90 -6.97 15.06 -8.64
N GLY A 91 -7.39 14.86 -7.39
CA GLY A 91 -7.90 13.60 -6.88
C GLY A 91 -6.86 12.77 -6.14
N GLN A 92 -7.24 11.54 -5.81
CA GLN A 92 -6.50 10.66 -4.93
C GLN A 92 -6.21 9.31 -5.60
N VAL A 93 -5.12 8.71 -5.17
CA VAL A 93 -4.79 7.29 -5.40
C VAL A 93 -4.93 6.58 -4.07
N PHE A 94 -5.62 5.45 -4.08
CA PHE A 94 -5.75 4.59 -2.92
C PHE A 94 -4.87 3.37 -3.13
N LEU A 95 -4.05 3.08 -2.13
CA LEU A 95 -3.18 1.91 -2.13
C LEU A 95 -3.54 1.06 -0.92
N GLY A 96 -3.70 -0.23 -1.17
CA GLY A 96 -3.84 -1.23 -0.14
C GLY A 96 -2.75 -2.26 -0.28
N SER A 97 -2.15 -2.68 0.82
CA SER A 97 -1.09 -3.67 0.80
C SER A 97 -1.19 -4.66 1.94
N TRP A 98 -0.65 -5.85 1.71
CA TRP A 98 -0.22 -6.78 2.75
C TRP A 98 1.30 -6.91 2.68
N THR A 99 1.97 -6.45 3.72
CA THR A 99 3.40 -6.71 3.93
C THR A 99 3.54 -7.95 4.80
N ILE A 100 4.23 -8.98 4.29
CA ILE A 100 4.60 -10.19 5.04
C ILE A 100 6.09 -10.11 5.37
N PRO A 101 6.47 -9.64 6.57
CA PRO A 101 7.87 -9.40 6.93
C PRO A 101 8.54 -10.64 7.57
N ARG A 102 9.78 -10.91 7.17
CA ARG A 102 10.73 -11.81 7.84
C ARG A 102 11.95 -10.99 8.29
N SER A 103 12.84 -11.57 9.09
CA SER A 103 13.97 -10.84 9.70
C SER A 103 14.89 -10.11 8.70
N GLY A 104 15.05 -10.64 7.47
CA GLY A 104 15.94 -10.07 6.46
C GLY A 104 15.31 -9.86 5.08
N CYS A 105 14.01 -10.06 4.94
CA CYS A 105 13.28 -9.87 3.68
C CYS A 105 11.79 -9.67 3.91
N SER A 106 11.08 -9.19 2.90
CA SER A 106 9.62 -9.15 2.88
C SER A 106 9.08 -9.46 1.50
N THR A 107 7.86 -9.97 1.46
CA THR A 107 7.03 -9.91 0.25
C THR A 107 5.84 -9.01 0.51
N VAL A 108 5.44 -8.24 -0.50
CA VAL A 108 4.34 -7.28 -0.41
C VAL A 108 3.38 -7.54 -1.55
N VAL A 109 2.11 -7.78 -1.21
CA VAL A 109 1.01 -7.81 -2.18
C VAL A 109 0.36 -6.43 -2.14
N THR A 110 0.35 -5.71 -3.27
CA THR A 110 -0.17 -4.35 -3.35
C THR A 110 -1.32 -4.30 -4.35
N VAL A 111 -2.37 -3.58 -3.98
CA VAL A 111 -3.50 -3.25 -4.84
C VAL A 111 -3.63 -1.74 -4.86
N GLN A 112 -3.79 -1.14 -6.03
CA GLN A 112 -3.98 0.30 -6.17
C GLN A 112 -5.08 0.62 -7.17
N ALA A 113 -5.78 1.71 -6.90
CA ALA A 113 -6.74 2.32 -7.81
C ALA A 113 -6.73 3.84 -7.65
N ALA A 114 -6.89 4.57 -8.75
CA ALA A 114 -6.91 6.02 -8.75
C ALA A 114 -8.31 6.54 -9.08
N GLU A 115 -8.67 7.71 -8.56
CA GLU A 115 -9.87 8.39 -9.02
C GLU A 115 -9.75 8.75 -10.51
N GLY A 116 -10.87 8.61 -11.23
CA GLY A 116 -10.96 8.91 -12.66
C GLY A 116 -11.12 10.40 -12.96
N ALA A 117 -11.83 10.72 -14.04
CA ALA A 117 -12.08 12.11 -14.44
C ALA A 117 -12.93 12.89 -13.42
N THR A 118 -13.89 12.22 -12.76
CA THR A 118 -14.66 12.78 -11.66
C THR A 118 -14.02 12.35 -10.35
N THR A 119 -13.58 13.33 -9.56
CA THR A 119 -12.88 13.13 -8.27
C THR A 119 -13.72 13.68 -7.12
N GLY A 120 -13.50 13.16 -5.91
CA GLY A 120 -14.09 13.68 -4.67
C GLY A 120 -15.60 13.45 -4.52
N MET A 121 -16.23 12.63 -5.37
CA MET A 121 -17.68 12.45 -5.33
C MET A 121 -18.14 11.73 -4.06
N ARG A 122 -17.40 10.70 -3.62
CA ARG A 122 -17.67 10.00 -2.35
C ARG A 122 -17.54 10.98 -1.19
N GLU A 123 -16.46 11.73 -1.17
CA GLU A 123 -16.11 12.68 -0.12
C GLU A 123 -17.16 13.78 -0.02
N ALA A 124 -17.55 14.37 -1.16
CA ALA A 124 -18.54 15.44 -1.23
C ALA A 124 -19.94 14.97 -0.79
N MET A 125 -20.39 13.79 -1.23
CA MET A 125 -21.68 13.25 -0.84
C MET A 125 -21.74 12.93 0.65
N ILE A 126 -20.69 12.33 1.21
CA ILE A 126 -20.62 12.00 2.63
C ILE A 126 -20.53 13.28 3.46
N MET A 127 -19.70 14.26 3.06
CA MET A 127 -19.60 15.56 3.72
C MET A 127 -20.94 16.30 3.73
N GLY A 128 -21.70 16.26 2.62
CA GLY A 128 -23.04 16.83 2.56
C GLY A 128 -24.04 16.13 3.49
N GLN A 129 -23.86 14.83 3.74
CA GLN A 129 -24.74 14.05 4.62
C GLN A 129 -24.41 14.23 6.10
N VAL A 130 -23.13 14.20 6.48
CA VAL A 130 -22.71 14.26 7.90
C VAL A 130 -22.45 15.69 8.38
N GLY A 131 -22.26 16.63 7.45
CA GLY A 131 -21.88 18.01 7.73
C GLY A 131 -20.36 18.19 7.89
N PRO A 132 -19.83 19.38 7.58
CA PRO A 132 -18.39 19.63 7.57
C PRO A 132 -17.73 19.51 8.95
N ALA A 133 -18.46 19.79 10.04
CA ALA A 133 -17.95 19.69 11.41
C ALA A 133 -17.67 18.24 11.84
N ASP A 134 -18.42 17.28 11.29
CA ASP A 134 -18.34 15.86 11.64
C ASP A 134 -17.58 15.02 10.60
N TYR A 135 -17.21 15.63 9.48
CA TYR A 135 -16.55 14.94 8.37
C TYR A 135 -15.08 14.62 8.68
N PHE A 136 -14.30 15.64 9.06
CA PHE A 136 -12.90 15.47 9.45
C PHE A 136 -12.81 15.04 10.91
N ARG A 137 -11.97 14.04 11.19
CA ARG A 137 -11.78 13.49 12.54
C ARG A 137 -10.29 13.44 12.88
N PRO A 138 -9.91 13.53 14.17
CA PRO A 138 -8.56 13.21 14.59
C PRO A 138 -8.14 11.82 14.08
N HIS A 139 -6.89 11.68 13.64
CA HIS A 139 -6.40 10.40 13.14
C HIS A 139 -6.35 9.36 14.28
N PRO A 140 -6.90 8.15 14.10
CA PRO A 140 -7.10 7.19 15.18
C PRO A 140 -5.81 6.64 15.79
N TYR A 141 -4.71 6.66 15.03
CA TYR A 141 -3.41 6.15 15.48
C TYR A 141 -2.41 7.23 15.88
N ALA A 142 -2.74 8.50 15.65
CA ALA A 142 -1.82 9.62 15.85
C ALA A 142 -2.62 10.89 16.15
N ALA A 143 -3.00 11.06 17.42
CA ALA A 143 -3.70 12.26 17.86
C ALA A 143 -2.82 13.50 17.61
N GLY A 144 -3.38 14.51 16.94
CA GLY A 144 -2.65 15.73 16.61
C GLY A 144 -1.68 15.63 15.43
N LEU A 145 -1.72 14.54 14.66
CA LEU A 145 -0.93 14.39 13.42
C LEU A 145 -1.08 15.63 12.53
N GLN A 146 0.05 16.15 12.04
CA GLN A 146 0.14 17.30 11.14
C GLN A 146 0.68 16.88 9.78
N GLY A 147 0.23 17.57 8.73
CA GLY A 147 0.64 17.30 7.35
C GLY A 147 -0.12 16.15 6.70
N GLY A 148 0.14 15.94 5.41
CA GLY A 148 -0.51 14.90 4.61
C GLY A 148 -1.99 15.15 4.31
N LEU A 149 -2.66 14.10 3.84
CA LEU A 149 -4.11 14.11 3.61
C LEU A 149 -4.84 13.84 4.93
N PRO A 150 -5.91 14.59 5.25
CA PRO A 150 -6.62 14.46 6.51
C PRO A 150 -7.40 13.15 6.59
N TYR A 151 -7.48 12.59 7.80
CA TYR A 151 -8.38 11.48 8.10
C TYR A 151 -9.83 11.96 8.16
N HIS A 152 -10.76 11.23 7.55
CA HIS A 152 -12.17 11.60 7.55
C HIS A 152 -13.11 10.40 7.49
N VAL A 153 -14.35 10.59 7.91
CA VAL A 153 -15.38 9.52 7.94
C VAL A 153 -15.64 8.90 6.56
N GLY A 154 -15.38 9.65 5.48
CA GLY A 154 -15.47 9.12 4.12
C GLY A 154 -14.54 7.92 3.84
N ASP A 155 -13.48 7.77 4.64
CA ASP A 155 -12.55 6.65 4.53
C ASP A 155 -13.16 5.34 5.04
N HIS A 156 -14.25 5.36 5.81
CA HIS A 156 -14.78 4.17 6.49
C HIS A 156 -15.42 3.17 5.53
N GLU A 157 -15.29 1.87 5.84
CA GLU A 157 -15.80 0.76 5.01
C GLU A 157 -17.32 0.74 4.91
N GLU A 158 -18.05 1.30 5.89
CA GLU A 158 -19.52 1.38 5.89
C GLU A 158 -20.10 2.10 4.65
N TRP A 159 -19.31 2.94 4.00
CA TRP A 159 -19.71 3.67 2.80
C TRP A 159 -19.51 2.87 1.52
N ASP A 160 -18.70 1.81 1.54
CA ASP A 160 -18.28 1.09 0.33
C ASP A 160 -19.46 0.58 -0.50
N ALA A 161 -20.52 0.06 0.15
CA ALA A 161 -21.72 -0.43 -0.53
C ALA A 161 -22.47 0.65 -1.33
N ARG A 162 -22.36 1.93 -0.92
CA ARG A 162 -22.97 3.07 -1.61
C ARG A 162 -22.10 3.63 -2.73
N PHE A 163 -20.80 3.29 -2.72
CA PHE A 163 -19.82 3.76 -3.69
C PHE A 163 -19.03 2.57 -4.25
N PRO A 164 -19.69 1.65 -4.98
CA PRO A 164 -19.08 0.39 -5.41
C PRO A 164 -17.90 0.60 -6.38
N GLU A 165 -17.95 1.66 -7.19
CA GLU A 165 -16.91 2.01 -8.17
C GLU A 165 -15.82 2.93 -7.60
N HIS A 166 -15.93 3.33 -6.33
CA HIS A 166 -14.94 4.22 -5.74
C HIS A 166 -13.60 3.49 -5.56
N PRO A 167 -12.44 4.11 -5.88
CA PRO A 167 -11.15 3.44 -5.83
C PRO A 167 -10.82 2.76 -4.49
N LEU A 168 -11.13 3.38 -3.36
CA LEU A 168 -10.95 2.75 -2.04
C LEU A 168 -11.80 1.47 -1.88
N THR A 169 -13.03 1.48 -2.38
CA THR A 169 -13.92 0.31 -2.37
C THR A 169 -13.34 -0.82 -3.21
N LEU A 170 -12.86 -0.48 -4.42
CA LEU A 170 -12.23 -1.42 -5.35
C LEU A 170 -10.97 -2.06 -4.74
N VAL A 171 -10.09 -1.24 -4.15
CA VAL A 171 -8.87 -1.71 -3.47
C VAL A 171 -9.21 -2.70 -2.35
N ARG A 172 -10.17 -2.34 -1.50
CA ARG A 172 -10.62 -3.23 -0.42
C ARG A 172 -11.21 -4.53 -0.94
N ALA A 173 -12.05 -4.47 -1.97
CA ALA A 173 -12.67 -5.65 -2.57
C ALA A 173 -11.63 -6.59 -3.19
N ALA A 174 -10.67 -6.05 -3.93
CA ALA A 174 -9.57 -6.82 -4.51
C ALA A 174 -8.69 -7.45 -3.43
N LEU A 175 -8.30 -6.72 -2.37
CA LEU A 175 -7.56 -7.31 -1.24
C LEU A 175 -8.34 -8.45 -0.56
N ARG A 176 -9.64 -8.26 -0.29
CA ARG A 176 -10.49 -9.31 0.32
C ARG A 176 -10.59 -10.56 -0.56
N ARG A 177 -10.56 -10.39 -1.89
CA ARG A 177 -10.63 -11.50 -2.86
C ARG A 177 -9.30 -12.22 -3.02
N VAL A 178 -8.21 -11.47 -3.16
CA VAL A 178 -6.89 -12.02 -3.51
C VAL A 178 -6.18 -12.62 -2.30
N THR A 179 -6.16 -11.90 -1.17
CA THR A 179 -5.35 -12.29 0.02
C THR A 179 -5.61 -13.73 0.50
N PRO A 180 -6.86 -14.21 0.62
CA PRO A 180 -7.12 -15.58 1.11
C PRO A 180 -6.61 -16.69 0.20
N THR A 181 -6.26 -16.38 -1.06
CA THR A 181 -5.78 -17.35 -2.06
C THR A 181 -4.27 -17.34 -2.20
N VAL A 182 -3.58 -16.44 -1.51
CA VAL A 182 -2.12 -16.38 -1.49
C VAL A 182 -1.58 -17.64 -0.82
N THR A 183 -0.66 -18.32 -1.51
CA THR A 183 0.13 -19.43 -0.99
C THR A 183 1.59 -19.00 -0.94
N LEU A 184 2.20 -19.10 0.23
CA LEU A 184 3.60 -18.74 0.46
C LEU A 184 4.50 -19.97 0.28
N ASP A 185 5.71 -19.74 -0.25
CA ASP A 185 6.75 -20.77 -0.32
C ASP A 185 7.18 -21.18 1.10
N GLU A 186 7.29 -22.48 1.36
CA GLU A 186 7.64 -23.00 2.69
C GLU A 186 9.00 -22.48 3.18
N ARG A 187 9.97 -22.26 2.27
CA ARG A 187 11.28 -21.70 2.61
C ARG A 187 11.17 -20.26 3.08
N PHE A 188 10.19 -19.52 2.58
CA PHE A 188 9.90 -18.15 3.04
C PHE A 188 9.15 -18.17 4.39
N ARG A 189 8.15 -19.05 4.54
CA ARG A 189 7.37 -19.21 5.78
C ARG A 189 8.24 -19.53 7.00
N THR A 190 9.28 -20.33 6.80
CA THR A 190 10.19 -20.83 7.84
C THR A 190 11.34 -19.90 8.19
N LEU A 191 11.53 -18.78 7.47
CA LEU A 191 12.54 -17.76 7.83
C LEU A 191 12.27 -17.21 9.23
N PRO A 192 13.25 -16.61 9.93
CA PRO A 192 12.98 -16.00 11.24
C PRO A 192 11.97 -14.83 11.17
N PRO A 193 11.13 -14.62 12.19
CA PRO A 193 10.19 -13.50 12.22
C PRO A 193 10.91 -12.13 12.22
N PHE A 194 10.26 -11.12 11.65
CA PHE A 194 10.70 -9.73 11.78
C PHE A 194 10.66 -9.28 13.24
N GLY A 195 11.67 -8.51 13.67
CA GLY A 195 11.81 -8.06 15.07
C GLY A 195 12.44 -9.09 16.01
N SER A 196 12.63 -10.34 15.58
CA SER A 196 13.44 -11.30 16.35
C SER A 196 14.91 -10.86 16.38
N PRO A 197 15.61 -10.95 17.53
CA PRO A 197 17.04 -10.69 17.57
C PRO A 197 17.72 -11.59 16.54
N ALA A 198 18.53 -11.01 15.66
CA ALA A 198 19.26 -11.76 14.66
C ALA A 198 20.07 -12.85 15.38
N GLY A 199 19.74 -14.13 15.15
CA GLY A 199 20.60 -15.23 15.56
C GLY A 199 22.00 -15.00 15.00
N PRO A 200 23.06 -15.48 15.68
CA PRO A 200 24.43 -15.18 15.27
C PRO A 200 24.62 -15.59 13.81
N ALA A 201 25.00 -14.61 12.99
CA ALA A 201 25.33 -14.83 11.59
C ALA A 201 26.57 -15.73 11.52
N THR A 202 26.37 -17.02 11.28
CA THR A 202 27.48 -17.95 11.02
C THR A 202 27.97 -17.74 9.59
N GLY A 203 28.91 -16.80 9.42
CA GLY A 203 29.74 -16.63 8.23
C GLY A 203 31.22 -16.58 8.64
N PRO A 204 32.16 -17.13 7.85
CA PRO A 204 33.47 -17.53 8.36
C PRO A 204 34.41 -16.35 8.59
N ALA A 205 35.21 -16.45 9.65
CA ALA A 205 36.27 -15.54 9.98
C ALA A 205 37.36 -15.50 8.89
N ALA A 206 37.74 -14.29 8.46
CA ALA A 206 39.01 -14.03 7.79
C ALA A 206 39.51 -12.62 8.10
N GLY A 207 40.44 -12.54 9.07
CA GLY A 207 41.71 -11.78 8.98
C GLY A 207 41.70 -10.24 9.02
N PRO A 208 42.58 -9.61 9.83
CA PRO A 208 42.71 -8.15 9.91
C PRO A 208 43.68 -7.61 8.86
N VAL A 209 43.42 -6.42 8.31
CA VAL A 209 44.47 -5.59 7.69
C VAL A 209 44.26 -4.14 8.11
N ALA A 210 45.31 -3.55 8.67
CA ALA A 210 45.40 -2.16 9.09
C ALA A 210 45.93 -1.25 7.97
N GLY A 211 45.54 0.02 7.97
CA GLY A 211 46.30 1.11 7.34
C GLY A 211 45.46 2.26 6.78
N PRO A 212 45.94 3.52 6.80
CA PRO A 212 45.17 4.70 7.21
C PRO A 212 44.88 5.71 6.08
N VAL A 213 43.98 6.70 6.30
CA VAL A 213 44.20 8.17 6.22
C VAL A 213 42.90 9.01 6.18
N SER A 214 42.92 10.10 6.98
CA SER A 214 42.46 11.49 6.73
C SER A 214 40.97 11.86 6.48
N GLY A 215 40.36 12.48 7.50
CA GLY A 215 39.89 13.89 7.51
C GLY A 215 38.62 14.32 6.73
N GLY A 216 37.55 14.71 7.45
CA GLY A 216 36.44 15.52 6.93
C GLY A 216 35.19 15.51 7.84
N PRO A 217 34.39 16.59 7.94
CA PRO A 217 33.55 16.90 9.10
C PRO A 217 32.20 16.17 9.13
N ALA A 218 31.58 16.20 10.31
CA ALA A 218 30.27 15.63 10.62
C ALA A 218 29.12 16.36 9.89
N GLU A 219 28.33 15.60 9.14
CA GLU A 219 26.95 15.93 8.79
C GLU A 219 26.01 14.96 9.53
N GLY A 220 25.00 15.52 10.19
CA GLY A 220 23.98 14.79 10.95
C GLY A 220 23.12 13.89 10.05
N PRO A 221 22.29 13.01 10.65
CA PRO A 221 21.56 12.00 9.89
C PRO A 221 20.56 12.65 8.93
N ALA A 222 20.78 12.37 7.64
CA ALA A 222 19.92 12.71 6.53
C ALA A 222 18.54 12.04 6.67
N ALA A 223 17.55 12.71 6.08
CA ALA A 223 16.15 12.30 5.96
C ALA A 223 15.96 10.81 5.65
N GLY A 224 14.93 10.22 6.26
CA GLY A 224 14.54 8.83 6.05
C GLY A 224 14.25 8.51 4.58
N PRO A 225 14.35 7.23 4.17
CA PRO A 225 14.28 6.83 2.78
C PRO A 225 12.86 7.01 2.19
N PRO A 226 12.78 7.16 0.86
CA PRO A 226 11.54 7.48 0.16
C PRO A 226 10.58 6.28 0.12
N VAL A 227 9.29 6.61 0.16
CA VAL A 227 8.20 5.74 -0.28
C VAL A 227 8.58 5.15 -1.65
N PRO A 228 8.40 3.83 -1.88
CA PRO A 228 8.72 3.24 -3.18
C PRO A 228 8.02 4.04 -4.30
N PRO A 229 8.68 4.22 -5.45
CA PRO A 229 8.14 5.04 -6.52
C PRO A 229 6.76 4.52 -6.92
N VAL A 230 5.78 5.42 -6.94
CA VAL A 230 4.54 5.23 -7.70
C VAL A 230 4.98 5.10 -9.15
N ALA A 231 5.00 3.87 -9.66
CA ALA A 231 4.94 3.68 -11.10
C ALA A 231 3.67 4.40 -11.55
N GLY A 232 3.84 5.51 -12.27
CA GLY A 232 2.72 6.15 -12.95
C GLY A 232 2.01 5.09 -13.82
N PRO A 233 0.70 5.22 -14.03
CA PRO A 233 0.01 4.34 -14.96
C PRO A 233 0.77 4.36 -16.31
N PRO A 234 0.92 3.22 -16.98
CA PRO A 234 1.43 3.23 -18.35
C PRO A 234 0.56 4.19 -19.17
N ASP A 235 1.20 5.03 -20.00
CA ASP A 235 0.51 5.90 -20.95
C ASP A 235 -0.46 5.06 -21.79
N MET A 236 -1.74 5.09 -21.42
CA MET A 236 -2.80 4.47 -22.19
C MET A 236 -3.04 5.36 -23.42
N PRO A 237 -2.88 4.85 -24.66
CA PRO A 237 -3.25 5.62 -25.83
C PRO A 237 -4.77 5.87 -25.80
N LEU A 238 -5.14 7.15 -25.67
CA LEU A 238 -6.50 7.64 -25.91
C LEU A 238 -6.81 7.51 -27.41
N THR A 239 -7.26 6.34 -27.85
CA THR A 239 -7.93 6.21 -29.15
C THR A 239 -9.45 6.17 -28.94
N PRO A 240 -10.21 7.15 -29.46
CA PRO A 240 -11.66 7.07 -29.46
C PRO A 240 -12.11 6.07 -30.54
N GLY A 241 -12.62 4.91 -30.13
CA GLY A 241 -13.31 3.97 -31.01
C GLY A 241 -14.71 4.48 -31.38
N PRO A 242 -15.10 4.50 -32.66
CA PRO A 242 -16.37 5.08 -33.08
C PRO A 242 -17.57 4.14 -32.87
N GLY A 243 -18.67 4.71 -32.37
CA GLY A 243 -20.00 4.45 -32.95
C GLY A 243 -20.89 3.41 -32.30
N TRP A 244 -21.45 3.70 -31.12
CA TRP A 244 -22.57 2.93 -30.54
C TRP A 244 -23.70 3.86 -30.05
N PHE A 245 -24.27 4.67 -30.95
CA PHE A 245 -25.58 5.28 -30.76
C PHE A 245 -26.55 4.71 -31.80
N ARG A 246 -27.26 3.63 -31.47
CA ARG A 246 -28.55 3.31 -32.12
C ARG A 246 -29.69 3.80 -31.25
N ARG A 247 -30.20 4.96 -31.64
CA ARG A 247 -31.47 5.56 -31.18
C ARG A 247 -32.63 4.62 -31.55
N ARG A 248 -33.37 4.13 -30.56
CA ARG A 248 -34.77 3.71 -30.73
C ARG A 248 -35.65 4.94 -30.55
N GLY A 249 -36.57 5.20 -31.49
CA GLY A 249 -37.60 6.21 -31.28
C GLY A 249 -38.38 6.64 -32.52
N ARG A 250 -39.36 5.81 -32.89
CA ARG A 250 -40.74 6.14 -33.35
C ARG A 250 -41.00 7.12 -34.50
N ARG A 251 -41.90 6.62 -35.36
CA ARG A 251 -42.73 7.22 -36.42
C ARG A 251 -42.07 7.28 -37.80
#